data_AF-A0A7K9HA52-F1
#
_entry.id   AF-A0A7K9HA52-F1
#
_cell.length_a   1.000
_cell.length_b   1.000
_cell.length_c   1.000
_cell.angle_alpha   90.00
_cell.angle_beta   90.00
_cell.angle_gamma   90.00
#
_symmetry.space_group_name_H-M   'P 1'
#
loop_
_entity.id
_entity.type
_entity.pdbx_description
1 polymer ?
#
loop_
_entity_poly.entity_id
_entity_poly.type
_entity_poly.pdbx_seq_one_letter_code
_entity_poly.pdbx_strand_id
1 'polypeptide(L)' 'DIAIFIKPLRVLKWEQGYITTDVLLALDGTDKPEELLYVITSPPQYGQIEYVSSPGIPITSFSQMDVARQIVCYVHN' A
#
# COMPACT_ATOMS: atom_id res chain seq x y z
N ASP A 1 15.72 11.47 -9.37
CA ASP A 1 14.96 10.38 -10.01
C ASP A 1 14.23 9.58 -8.96
N ILE A 2 13.03 9.08 -9.27
CA ILE A 2 12.29 8.17 -8.39
C ILE A 2 12.53 6.74 -8.90
N ALA A 3 13.08 5.89 -8.04
CA ALA A 3 13.18 4.46 -8.26
C ALA A 3 11.97 3.78 -7.62
N ILE A 4 11.34 2.84 -8.34
CA ILE A 4 10.16 2.10 -7.87
C ILE A 4 10.44 0.60 -7.97
N PHE A 5 10.23 -0.11 -6.87
CA PHE A 5 10.33 -1.56 -6.76
C PHE A 5 8.94 -2.12 -6.44
N ILE A 6 8.45 -3.00 -7.31
CA ILE A 6 7.13 -3.63 -7.15
C ILE A 6 7.23 -5.15 -7.26
N LYS A 7 6.49 -5.85 -6.40
CA LYS A 7 6.20 -7.28 -6.54
C LYS A 7 4.69 -7.51 -6.49
N PRO A 8 4.16 -8.52 -7.21
CA PRO A 8 2.74 -8.83 -7.12
C PRO A 8 2.33 -9.28 -5.71
N LEU A 9 1.31 -8.64 -5.14
CA LEU A 9 0.63 -9.11 -3.96
C LEU A 9 -0.52 -10.03 -4.38
N ARG A 10 -0.49 -11.29 -3.94
CA ARG A 10 -1.56 -12.27 -4.18
C ARG A 10 -2.35 -12.46 -2.90
N VAL A 11 -3.66 -12.27 -2.98
CA VAL A 11 -4.58 -12.39 -1.84
C VAL A 11 -5.72 -13.30 -2.27
N LEU A 12 -6.03 -14.32 -1.46
CA LEU A 12 -7.15 -15.19 -1.73
C LEU A 12 -8.46 -14.48 -1.42
N LYS A 13 -9.55 -15.01 -1.97
CA LYS A 13 -10.88 -14.51 -1.65
C LYS A 13 -11.13 -14.60 -0.15
N TRP A 14 -11.66 -13.53 0.44
CA TRP A 14 -11.95 -13.39 1.88
C TRP A 14 -10.72 -13.22 2.78
N GLU A 15 -9.52 -13.06 2.21
CA GLU A 15 -8.32 -12.74 2.96
C GLU A 15 -7.90 -11.28 2.80
N GLN A 16 -6.91 -10.87 3.59
CA GLN A 16 -6.21 -9.61 3.44
C GLN A 16 -4.72 -9.84 3.19
N GLY A 17 -4.11 -8.95 2.41
CA GLY A 17 -2.67 -8.93 2.16
C GLY A 17 -2.09 -7.58 2.58
N TYR A 18 -1.04 -7.60 3.40
CA TYR A 18 -0.33 -6.40 3.80
C TYR A 18 0.49 -5.85 2.63
N ILE A 19 0.42 -4.54 2.44
CA ILE A 19 1.29 -3.84 1.50
C ILE A 19 2.57 -3.53 2.27
N THR A 20 3.60 -4.37 2.08
CA THR A 20 4.92 -4.23 2.71
C THR A 20 5.93 -3.62 1.74
N THR A 21 7.11 -3.27 2.24
CA THR A 21 8.22 -2.76 1.40
C THR A 21 8.75 -3.78 0.39
N ASP A 22 8.49 -5.08 0.60
CA ASP A 22 8.75 -6.12 -0.40
C ASP A 22 7.81 -6.04 -1.61
N VAL A 23 6.58 -5.56 -1.38
CA VAL A 23 5.52 -5.42 -2.41
C VAL A 23 5.63 -4.07 -3.11
N LEU A 24 5.88 -3.00 -2.36
CA LEU A 24 5.90 -1.63 -2.85
C LEU A 24 6.96 -0.80 -2.11
N LEU A 25 7.97 -0.34 -2.84
CA LEU A 25 8.99 0.58 -2.33
C LEU A 25 9.30 1.63 -3.38
N ALA A 26 9.28 2.89 -2.98
CA ALA A 26 9.75 4.01 -3.77
C ALA A 26 10.90 4.72 -3.02
N LEU A 27 11.91 5.14 -3.78
CA LEU A 27 13.05 5.91 -3.30
C LEU A 27 13.24 7.10 -4.24
N ASP A 28 13.34 8.31 -3.70
CA ASP A 28 13.52 9.53 -4.49
C ASP A 28 14.93 10.13 -4.39
N GLY A 29 15.84 9.44 -3.69
CA GLY A 29 17.21 9.86 -3.45
C GLY A 29 17.35 10.92 -2.36
N THR A 30 16.26 11.23 -1.64
CA THR A 30 16.31 12.09 -0.44
C THR A 30 16.66 11.27 0.80
N ASP A 31 17.03 11.98 1.85
CA ASP A 31 17.22 11.47 3.21
C ASP A 31 15.90 11.22 3.95
N LYS A 32 14.74 11.37 3.28
CA LYS A 32 13.40 11.18 3.84
C LYS A 32 12.45 10.38 2.93
N PRO A 33 12.82 9.17 2.50
CA PRO A 33 11.97 8.34 1.63
C PRO A 33 10.59 8.07 2.24
N GLU A 34 10.43 8.17 3.56
CA GLU A 34 9.18 8.00 4.28
C GLU A 34 8.08 9.03 3.97
N GLU A 35 8.43 10.22 3.46
CA GLU A 35 7.49 11.30 3.15
C GLU A 35 6.80 11.12 1.76
N LEU A 36 7.20 10.10 0.99
CA LEU A 36 6.59 9.81 -0.32
C LEU A 36 5.12 9.37 -0.19
N LEU A 37 4.25 10.00 -0.99
CA LEU A 37 2.81 9.73 -1.01
C LEU A 37 2.42 8.87 -2.22
N TYR A 38 1.75 7.76 -1.95
CA TYR A 38 1.07 6.95 -2.95
C TYR A 38 -0.38 7.40 -3.10
N VAL A 39 -0.83 7.63 -4.33
CA VAL A 39 -2.23 7.98 -4.66
C VAL A 39 -2.84 6.85 -5.49
N ILE A 40 -3.97 6.33 -5.03
CA ILE A 40 -4.71 5.28 -5.72
C ILE A 40 -5.57 5.94 -6.80
N THR A 41 -5.07 5.91 -8.04
CA THR A 41 -5.77 6.49 -9.20
C THR A 41 -6.80 5.53 -9.82
N SER A 42 -6.65 4.23 -9.56
CA SER A 42 -7.58 3.19 -9.98
C SER A 42 -7.85 2.26 -8.80
N PRO A 43 -9.00 2.42 -8.11
CA PRO A 43 -9.36 1.56 -6.98
C PRO A 43 -9.54 0.09 -7.39
N PRO A 44 -9.25 -0.88 -6.50
CA PRO A 44 -9.48 -2.28 -6.79
C PRO A 44 -10.95 -2.60 -7.06
N GLN A 45 -11.22 -3.47 -8.04
CA GLN A 45 -12.59 -3.89 -8.37
C GLN A 45 -13.20 -4.89 -7.36
N TYR A 46 -12.36 -5.76 -6.79
CA TYR A 46 -12.79 -6.91 -5.98
C TYR A 46 -12.39 -6.78 -4.50
N GLY A 47 -12.31 -5.56 -4.00
CA GLY A 47 -11.85 -5.30 -2.65
C GLY A 47 -11.52 -3.85 -2.43
N GLN A 48 -10.72 -3.57 -1.40
CA GLN A 48 -10.31 -2.22 -1.06
C GLN A 48 -8.92 -2.20 -0.44
N ILE A 49 -8.28 -1.05 -0.51
CA ILE A 49 -7.09 -0.75 0.28
C ILE A 49 -7.56 0.03 1.49
N GLU A 50 -7.09 -0.35 2.67
CA GLU A 50 -7.48 0.28 3.94
C GLU A 50 -6.32 0.31 4.94
N TYR A 51 -6.47 1.12 5.98
CA TYR A 51 -5.60 1.03 7.15
C TYR A 51 -6.05 -0.11 8.05
N VAL A 52 -5.09 -0.89 8.57
CA VAL A 52 -5.34 -2.00 9.50
C VAL A 52 -6.10 -1.54 10.76
N SER A 53 -5.88 -0.29 11.19
CA SER A 53 -6.55 0.31 12.35
C SER A 53 -8.00 0.75 12.08
N SER A 54 -8.41 0.82 10.82
CA SER A 54 -9.70 1.38 10.37
C SER A 54 -10.35 0.45 9.35
N PRO A 55 -10.65 -0.81 9.73
CA PRO A 55 -11.14 -1.81 8.80
C PRO A 55 -12.51 -1.42 8.21
N GLY A 56 -12.72 -1.76 6.94
CA GLY A 56 -13.94 -1.44 6.21
C GLY A 56 -13.98 -0.03 5.62
N ILE A 57 -12.96 0.80 5.86
CA ILE A 57 -12.90 2.19 5.37
C ILE A 57 -11.85 2.27 4.25
N PRO A 58 -12.26 2.38 2.98
CA PRO A 58 -11.33 2.49 1.88
C PRO A 58 -10.54 3.79 1.96
N ILE A 59 -9.24 3.71 1.66
CA ILE A 59 -8.37 4.88 1.55
C ILE A 59 -8.04 5.17 0.08
N THR A 60 -7.73 6.43 -0.21
CA THR A 60 -7.35 6.90 -1.56
C THR A 60 -5.87 7.22 -1.67
N SER A 61 -5.15 7.29 -0.55
CA SER A 61 -3.72 7.51 -0.49
C SER A 61 -3.12 7.00 0.83
N PHE A 62 -1.82 6.71 0.80
CA PHE A 62 -1.01 6.32 1.96
C PHE A 62 0.46 6.66 1.69
N SER A 63 1.29 6.76 2.73
CA SER A 63 2.70 7.10 2.62
C SER A 63 3.62 5.87 2.53
N GLN A 64 4.87 6.08 2.12
CA GLN A 64 5.93 5.09 2.23
C GLN A 64 6.19 4.67 3.69
N MET A 65 6.03 5.58 4.65
CA MET A 65 6.08 5.23 6.08
C MET A 65 4.97 4.24 6.45
N ASP A 66 3.76 4.39 5.91
CA ASP A 66 2.64 3.53 6.24
C ASP A 66 2.87 2.09 5.74
N VAL A 67 3.48 1.96 4.55
CA VAL A 67 3.95 0.67 4.00
C VAL A 67 5.06 0.07 4.87
N ALA A 68 6.04 0.89 5.29
CA ALA A 68 7.16 0.45 6.13
C ALA A 68 6.69 -0.01 7.52
N ARG A 69 5.65 0.64 8.06
CA ARG A 69 4.98 0.27 9.32
C ARG A 69 4.00 -0.89 9.15
N GLN A 70 3.75 -1.34 7.92
CA GLN A 70 2.82 -2.42 7.59
C GLN A 70 1.40 -2.16 8.11
N ILE A 71 0.97 -0.90 8.07
CA ILE A 71 -0.37 -0.49 8.53
C ILE A 71 -1.38 -0.34 7.39
N VAL A 72 -0.98 -0.66 6.15
CA VAL A 72 -1.84 -0.64 4.96
C VAL A 72 -2.02 -2.07 4.45
N CYS A 73 -3.26 -2.46 4.15
CA CYS A 73 -3.57 -3.76 3.55
C CYS A 73 -4.57 -3.63 2.40
N TYR A 74 -4.55 -4.62 1.52
CA TYR A 74 -5.64 -4.90 0.60
C TYR A 74 -6.54 -5.99 1.21
N VAL A 75 -7.85 -5.78 1.20
CA VAL A 75 -8.86 -6.76 1.63
C VAL A 75 -9.68 -7.19 0.41
N HIS A 76 -9.83 -8.51 0.20
CA HIS A 76 -10.53 -9.08 -0.94
C HIS A 76 -11.96 -9.54 -0.58
N ASN A 77 -12.95 -9.15 -1.39
CA ASN A 77 -14.38 -9.46 -1.22
C ASN A 77 -14.84 -10.71 -1.98
#